data_AF-A0A538SM26-F1
#
_entry.id   AF-A0A538SM26-F1
#
_cell.length_a   1.000
_cell.length_b   1.000
_cell.length_c   1.000
_cell.angle_alpha   90.00
_cell.angle_beta   90.00
_cell.angle_gamma   90.00
#
_symmetry.space_group_name_H-M   'P 1'
#
loop_
_entity.id
_entity.type
_entity.pdbx_description
1 polymer ?
#
loop_
_entity_poly.entity_id
_entity_poly.type
_entity_poly.pdbx_seq_one_letter_code
_entity_poly.pdbx_strand_id
1 'polypeptide(L)'
;MIFALALCFAARARADTAADTLRAAPEDLPPAGTHAWQTGALAPDKLQHFSLAFSLGTAFGVMTGAPTAAAGAAVLALGKEVADRRHGRFDTGDFLAGLLGAGCAALLVARLER
;
A
#
# COMPACT_ATOMS: atom_id res chain seq x y z
N MET A 1 -10.98 22.29 11.66
CA MET A 1 -9.74 22.24 12.48
C MET A 1 -8.97 20.94 12.32
N ILE A 2 -9.63 19.76 12.38
CA ILE A 2 -8.99 18.44 12.19
C ILE A 2 -8.36 18.26 10.80
N PHE A 3 -9.01 18.75 9.74
CA PHE A 3 -8.50 18.68 8.36
C PHE A 3 -7.17 19.43 8.14
N ALA A 4 -7.01 20.60 8.79
CA ALA A 4 -5.79 21.39 8.69
C ALA A 4 -4.62 20.70 9.41
N LEU A 5 -4.89 20.05 10.54
CA LEU A 5 -3.90 19.26 11.26
C LEU A 5 -3.44 18.04 10.43
N ALA A 6 -4.38 17.32 9.82
CA ALA A 6 -4.07 16.17 8.97
C ALA A 6 -3.22 16.55 7.75
N LEU A 7 -3.49 17.70 7.12
CA LEU A 7 -2.66 18.22 6.02
C LEU A 7 -1.23 18.55 6.49
N CYS A 8 -1.09 19.18 7.65
CA CYS A 8 0.22 19.52 8.20
C CYS A 8 1.04 18.27 8.54
N PHE A 9 0.42 17.23 9.10
CA PHE A 9 1.08 15.95 9.38
C PHE A 9 1.50 15.22 8.09
N ALA A 10 0.63 15.18 7.08
CA ALA A 10 0.96 14.59 5.78
C ALA A 10 2.11 15.34 5.07
N ALA A 11 2.12 16.67 5.15
CA ALA A 11 3.19 17.50 4.59
C ALA A 11 4.53 17.29 5.32
N ARG A 12 4.49 17.16 6.66
CA ARG A 12 5.67 16.90 7.49
C ARG A 12 6.28 15.54 7.20
N ALA A 13 5.45 14.49 7.16
CA ALA A 13 5.90 13.14 6.83
C ALA A 13 6.56 13.08 5.44
N ARG A 14 5.98 13.77 4.44
CA ARG A 14 6.55 13.87 3.10
C ARG A 14 7.91 14.58 3.08
N ALA A 15 8.07 15.64 3.87
CA ALA A 15 9.32 16.38 3.96
C ALA A 15 10.45 15.55 4.62
N ASP A 16 10.12 14.79 5.67
CA ASP A 16 11.09 13.94 6.36
C ASP A 16 11.56 12.77 5.46
N THR A 17 10.65 12.16 4.68
CA THR A 17 11.01 11.11 3.70
C THR A 17 11.88 11.66 2.54
N ALA A 18 11.62 12.89 2.09
CA ALA A 18 12.41 13.53 1.04
C ALA A 18 13.83 13.92 1.52
N ALA A 19 13.99 14.26 2.81
CA ALA A 19 15.28 14.58 3.39
C ALA A 19 16.19 13.35 3.56
N ASP A 20 15.63 12.20 3.92
CA ASP A 20 16.40 10.95 4.06
C ASP A 20 16.86 10.39 2.71
N THR A 21 16.04 10.51 1.66
CA THR A 21 16.39 10.06 0.30
C THR A 21 17.52 10.87 -0.33
N LEU A 22 17.65 12.16 0.00
CA LEU A 22 18.76 13.01 -0.45
C LEU A 22 20.08 12.74 0.28
N ARG A 23 20.03 12.12 1.47
CA ARG A 23 21.21 11.77 2.27
C ARG A 23 21.84 10.45 1.85
N ALA A 24 21.08 9.60 1.17
CA ALA A 24 21.50 8.32 0.62
C ALA A 24 22.07 8.46 -0.81
N ALA A 25 23.00 9.40 -1.03
CA ALA A 25 23.73 9.46 -2.29
C ALA A 25 24.51 8.14 -2.48
N PRO A 26 24.29 7.41 -3.59
CA PRO A 26 24.88 6.08 -3.79
C PRO A 26 26.27 6.25 -4.42
N GLU A 27 27.25 6.76 -3.67
CA GLU A 27 28.56 7.02 -4.30
C GLU A 27 29.48 5.80 -4.44
N ASP A 28 29.34 4.71 -3.66
CA ASP A 28 30.32 3.60 -3.76
C ASP A 28 29.76 2.21 -3.39
N LEU A 29 28.54 1.87 -3.82
CA LEU A 29 28.08 0.48 -3.72
C LEU A 29 28.39 -0.26 -5.02
N PRO A 30 29.18 -1.37 -5.00
CA PRO A 30 29.29 -2.24 -6.17
C PRO A 30 27.89 -2.66 -6.60
N PRO A 31 27.60 -2.86 -7.91
CA PRO A 31 26.27 -3.21 -8.37
C PRO A 31 25.84 -4.48 -7.65
N ALA A 32 25.02 -4.32 -6.60
CA ALA A 32 24.52 -5.40 -5.81
C ALA A 32 23.64 -6.21 -6.77
N GLY A 33 24.06 -7.46 -7.05
CA GLY A 33 23.23 -8.35 -7.84
C GLY A 33 21.85 -8.39 -7.19
N THR A 34 20.82 -7.99 -7.94
CA THR A 34 19.46 -7.96 -7.42
C THR A 34 19.05 -9.39 -7.11
N HIS A 35 18.79 -9.69 -5.84
CA HIS A 35 18.30 -10.99 -5.44
C HIS A 35 16.89 -11.21 -5.99
N ALA A 36 16.54 -12.47 -6.30
CA ALA A 36 15.22 -12.82 -6.81
C ALA A 36 14.07 -12.42 -5.88
N TRP A 37 14.31 -12.29 -4.57
CA TRP A 37 13.30 -11.82 -3.61
C TRP A 37 13.08 -10.30 -3.66
N GLN A 38 14.02 -9.53 -4.23
CA GLN A 38 13.89 -8.07 -4.35
C GLN A 38 13.04 -7.65 -5.54
N THR A 39 12.77 -8.58 -6.46
CA THR A 39 12.04 -8.32 -7.70
C THR A 39 10.93 -9.35 -7.88
N GLY A 40 9.88 -9.02 -8.63
CA GLY A 40 8.75 -9.93 -8.87
C GLY A 40 7.66 -9.89 -7.79
N ALA A 41 6.85 -10.96 -7.74
CA ALA A 41 5.59 -10.97 -6.99
C ALA A 41 5.75 -10.96 -5.46
N LEU A 42 6.91 -11.38 -4.96
CA LEU A 42 7.25 -11.39 -3.54
C LEU A 42 8.21 -10.26 -3.16
N ALA A 43 8.41 -9.30 -4.06
CA ALA A 43 9.19 -8.11 -3.73
C ALA A 43 8.58 -7.43 -2.49
N PRO A 44 9.42 -6.89 -1.58
CA PRO A 44 8.95 -6.26 -0.35
C PRO A 44 7.86 -5.21 -0.58
N ASP A 45 7.97 -4.45 -1.65
CA ASP A 45 7.00 -3.46 -2.10
C ASP A 45 5.61 -4.06 -2.39
N LYS A 46 5.55 -5.20 -3.10
CA LYS A 46 4.27 -5.91 -3.35
C LYS A 46 3.67 -6.44 -2.06
N LEU A 47 4.50 -6.98 -1.17
CA LEU A 47 4.05 -7.46 0.14
C LEU A 47 3.50 -6.31 1.01
N GLN A 48 4.09 -5.11 0.93
CA GLN A 48 3.57 -3.94 1.63
C GLN A 48 2.17 -3.57 1.13
N HIS A 49 1.97 -3.46 -0.18
CA HIS A 49 0.64 -3.17 -0.75
C HIS A 49 -0.41 -4.22 -0.36
N PHE A 50 -0.04 -5.50 -0.42
CA PHE A 50 -0.89 -6.60 0.04
C PHE A 50 -1.25 -6.45 1.52
N SER A 51 -0.24 -6.31 2.39
CA SER A 51 -0.42 -6.27 3.85
C SER A 51 -1.26 -5.07 4.31
N LEU A 52 -1.09 -3.92 3.66
CA LEU A 52 -1.84 -2.70 3.96
C LEU A 52 -3.30 -2.84 3.56
N ALA A 53 -3.57 -3.32 2.34
CA ALA A 53 -4.94 -3.56 1.87
C ALA A 53 -5.64 -4.64 2.71
N PHE A 54 -4.93 -5.71 3.05
CA PHE A 54 -5.44 -6.77 3.91
C PHE A 54 -5.77 -6.26 5.31
N SER A 55 -4.87 -5.50 5.94
CA SER A 55 -5.06 -5.02 7.31
C SER A 55 -6.20 -4.00 7.41
N LEU A 56 -6.25 -3.03 6.48
CA LEU A 56 -7.34 -2.05 6.43
C LEU A 56 -8.67 -2.72 6.11
N GLY A 57 -8.72 -3.59 5.10
CA GLY A 57 -9.92 -4.33 4.75
C GLY A 57 -10.44 -5.15 5.93
N THR A 58 -9.56 -5.90 6.59
CA THR A 58 -9.94 -6.72 7.74
C THR A 58 -10.47 -5.85 8.89
N ALA A 59 -9.78 -4.76 9.21
CA ALA A 59 -10.22 -3.83 10.25
C ALA A 59 -11.62 -3.27 9.97
N PHE A 60 -11.85 -2.74 8.76
CA PHE A 60 -13.17 -2.22 8.39
C PHE A 60 -14.25 -3.30 8.33
N GLY A 61 -13.94 -4.47 7.77
CA GLY A 61 -14.89 -5.57 7.69
C GLY A 61 -15.30 -6.10 9.07
N VAL A 62 -14.34 -6.28 9.99
CA VAL A 62 -14.62 -6.67 11.37
C VAL A 62 -15.43 -5.60 12.11
N MET A 63 -15.08 -4.31 11.95
CA MET A 63 -15.81 -3.22 12.59
C MET A 63 -17.26 -3.09 12.10
N THR A 64 -17.51 -3.42 10.83
CA THR A 64 -18.83 -3.27 10.20
C THR A 64 -19.64 -4.55 10.17
N GLY A 65 -19.01 -5.71 10.38
CA GLY A 65 -19.62 -7.01 10.12
C GLY A 65 -20.11 -7.12 8.67
N ALA A 66 -19.32 -6.59 7.72
CA ALA A 66 -19.64 -6.65 6.30
C ALA A 66 -18.41 -7.04 5.46
N PRO A 67 -18.44 -8.16 4.72
CA PRO A 67 -17.32 -8.57 3.86
C PRO A 67 -17.11 -7.60 2.69
N THR A 68 -18.18 -6.94 2.26
CA THR A 68 -18.12 -5.90 1.22
C THR A 68 -17.37 -4.66 1.68
N ALA A 69 -17.46 -4.30 2.97
CA ALA A 69 -16.67 -3.21 3.54
C ALA A 69 -15.18 -3.56 3.54
N ALA A 70 -14.82 -4.82 3.81
CA ALA A 70 -13.45 -5.30 3.72
C ALA A 70 -12.90 -5.24 2.28
N ALA A 71 -13.71 -5.64 1.30
CA ALA A 71 -13.36 -5.52 -0.11
C ALA A 71 -13.15 -4.06 -0.55
N GLY A 72 -13.71 -3.10 0.18
CA GLY A 72 -13.53 -1.66 -0.05
C GLY A 72 -12.08 -1.20 -0.06
N ALA A 73 -11.15 -1.94 0.58
CA ALA A 73 -9.72 -1.66 0.49
C ALA A 73 -9.18 -1.73 -0.96
N ALA A 74 -9.85 -2.43 -1.87
CA ALA A 74 -9.51 -2.43 -3.30
C ALA A 74 -9.64 -1.03 -3.93
N VAL A 75 -10.54 -0.18 -3.41
CA VAL A 75 -10.69 1.21 -3.88
C VAL A 75 -9.43 2.02 -3.57
N LEU A 76 -8.75 1.73 -2.45
CA LEU A 76 -7.48 2.38 -2.11
C LEU A 76 -6.37 1.94 -3.05
N ALA A 77 -6.30 0.65 -3.38
CA ALA A 77 -5.34 0.14 -4.37
C ALA A 77 -5.54 0.80 -5.74
N LEU A 78 -6.79 0.91 -6.20
CA LEU A 78 -7.10 1.61 -7.44
C LEU A 78 -6.79 3.12 -7.35
N GLY A 79 -7.17 3.76 -6.24
CA GLY A 79 -6.99 5.19 -6.02
C GLY A 79 -5.52 5.61 -6.03
N LYS A 80 -4.65 4.80 -5.38
CA LYS A 80 -3.19 4.99 -5.39
C LYS A 80 -2.65 4.95 -6.83
N GLU A 81 -3.01 3.94 -7.60
CA GLU A 81 -2.50 3.78 -8.97
C GLU A 81 -3.03 4.83 -9.95
N VAL A 82 -4.26 5.29 -9.73
CA VAL A 82 -4.82 6.43 -10.49
C VAL A 82 -4.08 7.73 -10.12
N ALA A 83 -3.70 7.91 -8.86
CA ALA A 83 -2.88 9.04 -8.43
C ALA A 83 -1.45 8.96 -8.99
N ASP A 84 -0.85 7.77 -9.05
CA ASP A 84 0.49 7.54 -9.58
C ASP A 84 0.54 7.72 -11.10
N ARG A 85 -0.54 7.38 -11.82
CA ARG A 85 -0.68 7.76 -13.24
C ARG A 85 -0.55 9.25 -13.49
N ARG A 86 -0.97 10.10 -12.55
CA ARG A 86 -0.82 11.55 -12.68
C ARG A 86 0.63 12.00 -12.49
N HIS A 87 1.48 11.16 -11.90
CA HIS A 87 2.87 11.46 -11.57
C HIS A 87 3.91 10.67 -12.40
N GLY A 88 3.49 9.71 -13.23
CA GLY A 88 4.36 9.17 -14.28
C GLY A 88 4.09 7.74 -14.75
N ARG A 89 3.54 6.85 -13.92
CA ARG A 89 3.27 5.46 -14.34
C ARG A 89 2.22 4.76 -13.48
N PHE A 90 1.49 3.83 -14.10
CA PHE A 90 0.66 2.84 -13.41
C PHE A 90 1.49 1.58 -13.16
N ASP A 91 1.59 1.11 -11.93
CA ASP A 91 2.24 -0.15 -11.59
C ASP A 91 1.18 -1.26 -11.40
N THR A 92 1.03 -2.09 -12.43
CA THR A 92 0.06 -3.21 -12.39
C THR A 92 0.37 -4.21 -11.29
N GLY A 93 1.64 -4.37 -10.89
CA GLY A 93 2.01 -5.29 -9.83
C GLY A 93 1.52 -4.81 -8.46
N ASP A 94 1.64 -3.52 -8.19
CA ASP A 94 1.14 -2.90 -6.94
C ASP A 94 -0.37 -2.96 -6.86
N PHE A 95 -1.04 -2.64 -7.97
CA PHE A 95 -2.49 -2.76 -8.09
C PHE A 95 -2.97 -4.16 -7.72
N LEU A 96 -2.38 -5.19 -8.33
CA LEU A 96 -2.76 -6.58 -8.12
C LEU A 96 -2.46 -7.03 -6.70
N ALA A 97 -1.32 -6.65 -6.13
CA ALA A 97 -0.99 -6.97 -4.75
C ALA A 97 -2.01 -6.39 -3.75
N GLY A 98 -2.41 -5.13 -3.94
CA GLY A 98 -3.47 -4.50 -3.15
C GLY A 98 -4.84 -5.16 -3.35
N LEU A 99 -5.19 -5.51 -4.58
CA LEU A 99 -6.45 -6.19 -4.90
C LEU A 99 -6.53 -7.57 -4.22
N LEU A 100 -5.44 -8.33 -4.25
CA LEU A 100 -5.35 -9.64 -3.58
C LEU A 100 -5.46 -9.49 -2.06
N GLY A 101 -4.81 -8.48 -1.47
CA GLY A 101 -4.92 -8.17 -0.03
C GLY A 101 -6.37 -7.87 0.39
N ALA A 102 -7.06 -7.02 -0.36
CA ALA A 102 -8.46 -6.69 -0.13
C ALA A 102 -9.39 -7.91 -0.30
N GLY A 103 -9.14 -8.74 -1.31
CA GLY A 103 -9.87 -9.99 -1.54
C GLY A 103 -9.70 -10.98 -0.39
N CYS A 104 -8.47 -11.18 0.11
CA CYS A 104 -8.20 -12.02 1.27
C CYS A 104 -8.90 -11.50 2.54
N ALA A 105 -8.92 -10.19 2.76
CA ALA A 105 -9.63 -9.58 3.88
C ALA A 105 -11.14 -9.84 3.81
N ALA A 106 -11.75 -9.66 2.63
CA ALA A 106 -13.16 -9.93 2.42
C ALA A 106 -13.50 -11.41 2.65
N LEU A 107 -12.66 -12.33 2.18
CA LEU A 107 -12.84 -13.77 2.42
C LEU A 107 -12.73 -14.12 3.91
N LEU A 108 -11.78 -13.52 4.63
CA LEU A 108 -11.63 -13.72 6.07
C LEU A 108 -12.88 -13.26 6.82
N VAL A 109 -13.36 -12.04 6.54
CA VAL A 109 -14.55 -11.47 7.19
C VAL A 109 -15.81 -12.29 6.86
N ALA A 110 -15.99 -12.69 5.61
CA ALA A 110 -17.09 -13.58 5.20
C ALA A 110 -17.05 -14.99 5.85
N ARG A 111 -15.92 -15.38 6.42
CA ARG A 111 -15.77 -16.62 7.20
C ARG A 111 -16.03 -16.40 8.68
N LEU A 112 -15.73 -15.22 9.22
CA LEU A 112 -16.00 -14.86 10.62
C LEU A 112 -17.49 -14.60 10.89
N GLU A 113 -18.25 -14.19 9.86
CA GLU A 113 -19.70 -13.97 9.96
C GLU A 113 -20.56 -15.24 9.82
N ARG A 114 -19.94 -16.42 9.62
CA ARG A 114 -20.65 -17.70 9.62
C ARG A 114 -20.60 -18.36 10.99
#